data_AF-A0A7C7KLV2-F1
#
_entry.id   AF-A0A7C7KLV2-F1
#
_cell.length_a   1.000
_cell.length_b   1.000
_cell.length_c   1.000
_cell.angle_alpha   90.00
_cell.angle_beta   90.00
_cell.angle_gamma   90.00
#
_symmetry.space_group_name_H-M   'P 1'
#
loop_
_entity.id
_entity.type
_entity.pdbx_description
1 polymer ?
#
loop_
_entity_poly.entity_id
_entity_poly.type
_entity_poly.pdbx_seq_one_letter_code
_entity_poly.pdbx_strand_id
1 'polypeptide(L)'
;MPEPRPPAVLPVFPARSSDPMENLSTLLSIALIWGIAAATPGPNFFVAVRTAAAHSRRLGLAVVAGIVSGTFVWGLAGFFGISTLFALAPWLYAALKLLGALYLTYLGVRLILASFRPAAQNASPALTLAPKGWQGWRLGLMTNLANPKTAAFVTSLFATTMPAEPSLQMGLAAAGVMVGVSLLWYGAVVFVFATPVMTRSYTRMTALIDRIAGSIFILFGAKLALDR
;
A
#
# COMPACT_ATOMS: atom_id res chain seq x y z
N MET A 1 -18.56 41.40 -55.70
CA MET A 1 -17.96 41.25 -54.35
C MET A 1 -18.38 39.88 -53.83
N PRO A 2 -17.45 39.00 -53.44
CA PRO A 2 -17.81 37.72 -52.82
C PRO A 2 -18.31 37.97 -51.39
N GLU A 3 -19.40 37.31 -51.00
CA GLU A 3 -19.96 37.39 -49.65
C GLU A 3 -18.97 36.90 -48.58
N PRO A 4 -18.95 37.49 -47.38
CA PRO A 4 -18.12 37.02 -46.28
C PRO A 4 -18.60 35.65 -45.80
N ARG A 5 -17.68 34.68 -45.73
CA ARG A 5 -17.99 33.35 -45.18
C ARG A 5 -18.42 33.48 -43.71
N PRO A 6 -19.48 32.77 -43.27
CA PRO A 6 -19.84 32.74 -41.87
C PRO A 6 -18.73 32.10 -41.03
N PRO A 7 -18.54 32.54 -39.77
CA PRO A 7 -17.54 31.98 -38.88
C PRO A 7 -17.81 30.49 -38.62
N ALA A 8 -16.75 29.68 -38.65
CA ALA A 8 -16.83 28.25 -38.37
C ALA A 8 -17.32 28.04 -36.92
N VAL A 9 -18.52 27.49 -36.77
CA VAL A 9 -19.03 27.04 -35.47
C VAL A 9 -18.22 25.80 -35.09
N LEU A 10 -17.22 25.97 -34.22
CA LEU A 10 -16.53 24.83 -33.62
C LEU A 10 -17.56 24.00 -32.85
N PRO A 11 -17.62 22.67 -33.04
CA PRO A 11 -18.50 21.82 -32.26
C PRO A 11 -18.10 21.95 -30.78
N VAL A 12 -18.98 22.56 -29.98
CA VAL A 12 -18.92 22.51 -28.52
C VAL A 12 -19.30 21.09 -28.14
N PHE A 13 -18.32 20.20 -28.01
CA PHE A 13 -18.55 18.88 -27.44
C PHE A 13 -19.05 19.09 -26.00
N PRO A 14 -20.28 18.67 -25.64
CA PRO A 14 -20.68 18.68 -24.25
C PRO A 14 -19.71 17.79 -23.48
N ALA A 15 -19.23 18.26 -22.33
CA ALA A 15 -18.49 17.42 -21.38
C ALA A 15 -19.35 16.18 -21.12
N ARG A 16 -18.93 15.03 -21.67
CA ARG A 16 -19.69 13.79 -21.58
C ARG A 16 -19.77 13.44 -20.09
N SER A 17 -20.92 13.65 -19.46
CA SER A 17 -21.15 13.17 -18.11
C SER A 17 -20.97 11.65 -18.14
N SER A 18 -19.90 11.16 -17.53
CA SER A 18 -19.60 9.73 -17.40
C SER A 18 -20.86 8.99 -16.93
N ASP A 19 -21.28 7.96 -17.67
CA ASP A 19 -22.49 7.20 -17.37
C ASP A 19 -22.36 6.56 -15.96
N PRO A 20 -23.35 6.68 -15.05
CA PRO A 20 -23.29 6.07 -13.73
C PRO A 20 -22.94 4.57 -13.75
N MET A 21 -23.38 3.84 -14.78
CA MET A 21 -23.07 2.42 -14.94
C MET A 21 -21.59 2.18 -15.28
N GLU A 22 -20.99 3.07 -16.07
CA GLU A 22 -19.57 3.03 -16.42
C GLU A 22 -18.70 3.29 -15.18
N ASN A 23 -19.07 4.30 -14.38
CA ASN A 23 -18.38 4.61 -13.12
C ASN A 23 -18.45 3.43 -12.14
N LEU A 24 -19.63 2.80 -11.99
CA LEU A 24 -19.78 1.63 -11.14
C LEU A 24 -18.90 0.47 -11.61
N SER A 25 -18.90 0.16 -12.92
CA SER A 25 -18.08 -0.92 -13.48
C SER A 25 -16.58 -0.70 -13.25
N THR A 26 -16.13 0.55 -13.33
CA THR A 26 -14.75 0.94 -13.07
C THR A 26 -14.39 0.77 -11.59
N LEU A 27 -15.24 1.25 -10.67
CA LEU A 27 -15.02 1.10 -9.24
C LEU A 27 -15.01 -0.38 -8.80
N LEU A 28 -15.85 -1.22 -9.41
CA LEU A 28 -15.84 -2.67 -9.19
C LEU A 28 -14.55 -3.32 -9.70
N SER A 29 -14.06 -2.92 -10.87
CA SER A 29 -12.79 -3.40 -11.42
C SER A 29 -11.61 -3.02 -10.52
N ILE A 30 -11.61 -1.78 -10.02
CA ILE A 30 -10.66 -1.29 -9.03
C ILE A 30 -10.72 -2.11 -7.74
N ALA A 31 -11.92 -2.37 -7.22
CA ALA A 31 -12.10 -3.18 -6.01
C ALA A 31 -11.53 -4.59 -6.19
N LEU A 32 -11.78 -5.23 -7.34
CA LEU A 32 -11.33 -6.58 -7.64
C LEU A 32 -9.80 -6.66 -7.77
N ILE A 33 -9.21 -5.84 -8.65
CA ILE A 33 -7.76 -5.82 -8.89
C ILE A 33 -7.02 -5.44 -7.61
N TRP A 34 -7.50 -4.42 -6.89
CA TRP A 34 -6.89 -4.03 -5.63
C TRP A 34 -7.08 -5.07 -4.52
N GLY A 35 -8.21 -5.79 -4.53
CA GLY A 35 -8.45 -6.91 -3.62
C GLY A 35 -7.41 -8.02 -3.80
N ILE A 36 -7.13 -8.41 -5.04
CA ILE A 36 -6.06 -9.37 -5.38
C ILE A 36 -4.70 -8.83 -4.91
N ALA A 37 -4.44 -7.54 -5.15
CA ALA A 37 -3.21 -6.89 -4.71
C ALA A 37 -3.07 -6.92 -3.18
N ALA A 38 -4.13 -6.61 -2.43
CA ALA A 38 -4.12 -6.62 -0.97
C ALA A 38 -3.96 -8.05 -0.41
N ALA A 39 -4.63 -9.03 -1.01
CA ALA A 39 -4.60 -10.42 -0.59
C ALA A 39 -3.26 -11.12 -0.84
N THR A 40 -2.55 -10.72 -1.91
CA THR A 40 -1.24 -11.28 -2.23
C THR A 40 -0.25 -10.99 -1.09
N PRO A 41 0.43 -11.98 -0.49
CA PRO A 41 1.37 -11.73 0.60
C PRO A 41 2.52 -10.80 0.20
N GLY A 42 2.87 -9.87 1.08
CA GLY A 42 3.91 -8.86 0.86
C GLY A 42 4.18 -8.05 2.13
N PRO A 43 4.96 -6.95 2.06
CA PRO A 43 5.40 -6.21 3.24
C PRO A 43 4.29 -5.80 4.22
N ASN A 44 3.21 -5.24 3.69
CA ASN A 44 2.03 -4.84 4.48
C ASN A 44 1.37 -6.02 5.21
N PHE A 45 1.28 -7.19 4.57
CA PHE A 45 0.70 -8.38 5.17
C PHE A 45 1.56 -8.88 6.34
N PHE A 46 2.87 -9.01 6.14
CA PHE A 46 3.78 -9.50 7.17
C PHE A 46 3.84 -8.58 8.38
N VAL A 47 3.85 -7.26 8.17
CA VAL A 47 3.89 -6.32 9.29
C VAL A 47 2.58 -6.32 10.08
N ALA A 48 1.43 -6.50 9.43
CA ALA A 48 0.12 -6.64 10.09
C ALA A 48 0.02 -7.94 10.90
N VAL A 49 0.36 -9.08 10.30
CA VAL A 49 0.38 -10.41 10.96
C VAL A 49 1.30 -10.39 12.17
N ARG A 50 2.55 -9.98 11.98
CA ARG A 50 3.55 -9.91 13.05
C ARG A 50 3.10 -9.03 14.21
N THR A 51 2.56 -7.85 13.92
CA THR A 51 2.14 -6.92 14.97
C THR A 51 0.93 -7.46 15.73
N ALA A 52 -0.05 -8.03 15.04
CA ALA A 52 -1.24 -8.62 15.64
C ALA A 52 -0.89 -9.84 16.51
N ALA A 53 -0.05 -10.74 16.00
CA ALA A 53 0.29 -11.99 16.67
C ALA A 53 1.32 -11.84 17.79
N ALA A 54 2.33 -10.98 17.61
CA ALA A 54 3.42 -10.82 18.58
C ALA A 54 3.15 -9.76 19.67
N HIS A 55 2.24 -8.80 19.42
CA HIS A 55 2.00 -7.70 20.36
C HIS A 55 0.54 -7.64 20.81
N SER A 56 -0.34 -7.07 19.98
CA SER A 56 -1.77 -6.99 20.30
C SER A 56 -2.61 -6.60 19.09
N ARG A 57 -3.90 -6.91 19.15
CA ARG A 57 -4.91 -6.47 18.20
C ARG A 57 -4.92 -4.96 18.01
N ARG A 58 -4.86 -4.19 19.11
CA ARG A 58 -4.90 -2.72 19.08
C ARG A 58 -3.74 -2.14 18.26
N LEU A 59 -2.56 -2.72 18.39
CA LEU A 59 -1.37 -2.30 17.63
C LEU A 59 -1.43 -2.77 16.19
N GLY A 60 -1.95 -3.97 15.95
CA GLY A 60 -2.29 -4.43 14.60
C GLY A 60 -3.20 -3.44 13.88
N LEU A 61 -4.28 -2.99 14.54
CA LEU A 61 -5.20 -1.99 13.97
C LEU A 61 -4.53 -0.62 13.74
N ALA A 62 -3.60 -0.20 14.60
CA ALA A 62 -2.82 0.99 14.36
C ALA A 62 -1.93 0.86 13.11
N VAL A 63 -1.30 -0.29 12.91
CA VAL A 63 -0.56 -0.62 11.67
C VAL A 63 -1.49 -0.59 10.45
N VAL A 64 -2.69 -1.16 10.55
CA VAL A 64 -3.70 -1.10 9.48
C VAL A 64 -4.08 0.34 9.17
N ALA A 65 -4.30 1.19 10.18
CA ALA A 65 -4.58 2.60 9.99
C ALA A 65 -3.45 3.31 9.21
N GLY A 66 -2.19 2.96 9.49
CA GLY A 66 -1.03 3.42 8.73
C GLY A 66 -1.03 2.92 7.28
N ILE A 67 -1.26 1.63 7.07
CA ILE A 67 -1.33 1.00 5.75
C ILE A 67 -2.40 1.68 4.89
N VAL A 68 -3.62 1.88 5.41
CA VAL A 68 -4.70 2.49 4.63
C VAL A 68 -4.45 3.98 4.37
N SER A 69 -3.76 4.68 5.27
CA SER A 69 -3.30 6.06 5.03
C SER A 69 -2.31 6.10 3.86
N GLY A 70 -1.36 5.17 3.80
CA GLY A 70 -0.45 5.03 2.67
C GLY A 70 -1.16 4.65 1.37
N THR A 71 -2.13 3.73 1.44
CA THR A 71 -2.98 3.38 0.29
C THR A 71 -3.74 4.58 -0.25
N PHE A 72 -4.26 5.45 0.63
CA PHE A 72 -4.93 6.67 0.20
C PHE A 72 -3.98 7.62 -0.54
N VAL A 73 -2.77 7.84 0.00
CA VAL A 73 -1.72 8.63 -0.67
C VAL A 73 -1.39 8.05 -2.04
N TRP A 74 -1.22 6.73 -2.14
CA TRP A 74 -1.01 6.06 -3.42
C TRP A 74 -2.21 6.20 -4.38
N GLY A 75 -3.45 6.10 -3.88
CA GLY A 75 -4.64 6.31 -4.69
C GLY A 75 -4.72 7.72 -5.27
N LEU A 76 -4.44 8.74 -4.46
CA LEU A 76 -4.33 10.13 -4.93
C LEU A 76 -3.21 10.27 -5.97
N ALA A 77 -2.05 9.70 -5.69
CA ALA A 77 -0.92 9.78 -6.60
C ALA A 77 -1.21 9.06 -7.94
N GLY A 78 -1.84 7.89 -7.90
CA GLY A 78 -2.31 7.16 -9.08
C GLY A 78 -3.26 8.01 -9.92
N PHE A 79 -4.24 8.66 -9.27
CA PHE A 79 -5.20 9.55 -9.93
C PHE A 79 -4.55 10.78 -10.57
N PHE A 80 -3.68 11.48 -9.85
CA PHE A 80 -2.96 12.66 -10.36
C PHE A 80 -1.86 12.31 -11.37
N GLY A 81 -1.76 11.04 -11.78
CA GLY A 81 -0.81 10.61 -12.80
C GLY A 81 0.61 10.57 -12.25
N ILE A 82 0.85 9.77 -11.20
CA ILE A 82 2.20 9.51 -10.70
C ILE A 82 3.16 9.05 -11.80
N SER A 83 2.65 8.39 -12.84
CA SER A 83 3.42 8.07 -14.05
C SER A 83 3.92 9.32 -14.77
N THR A 84 3.08 10.36 -14.91
CA THR A 84 3.46 11.65 -15.46
C THR A 84 4.42 12.40 -14.53
N LEU A 85 4.17 12.37 -13.22
CA LEU A 85 5.06 12.97 -12.22
C LEU A 85 6.47 12.35 -12.28
N PHE A 86 6.57 11.02 -12.35
CA PHE A 86 7.84 10.32 -12.46
C PHE A 86 8.51 10.47 -13.83
N ALA A 87 7.73 10.69 -14.90
CA ALA A 87 8.28 11.06 -16.21
C ALA A 87 8.90 12.47 -16.19
N LEU A 88 8.24 13.44 -15.54
CA LEU A 88 8.70 14.83 -15.44
C LEU A 88 9.79 15.04 -14.38
N ALA A 89 9.77 14.25 -13.31
CA ALA A 89 10.75 14.28 -12.23
C ALA A 89 11.30 12.87 -11.91
N PRO A 90 12.13 12.27 -12.79
CA PRO A 90 12.67 10.92 -12.59
C PRO A 90 13.48 10.76 -11.30
N TRP A 91 14.11 11.84 -10.84
CA TRP A 91 14.86 11.85 -9.59
C TRP A 91 13.97 11.58 -8.36
N LEU A 92 12.70 11.99 -8.38
CA LEU A 92 11.77 11.77 -7.26
C LEU A 92 11.42 10.28 -7.15
N TYR A 93 11.24 9.62 -8.29
CA TYR A 93 11.09 8.17 -8.34
C TYR A 93 12.34 7.46 -7.83
N ALA A 94 13.53 7.87 -8.30
CA ALA A 94 14.80 7.31 -7.83
C ALA A 94 15.00 7.49 -6.31
N ALA A 95 14.67 8.67 -5.77
CA ALA A 95 14.73 8.95 -4.35
C ALA A 95 13.76 8.08 -3.54
N LEU A 96 12.51 7.93 -4.01
CA LEU A 96 11.52 7.07 -3.38
C LEU A 96 11.96 5.60 -3.40
N LYS A 97 12.49 5.11 -4.54
CA LYS A 97 13.07 3.76 -4.66
C LYS A 97 14.19 3.57 -3.65
N LEU A 98 15.16 4.48 -3.59
CA LEU A 98 16.31 4.36 -2.70
C LEU A 98 15.91 4.40 -1.22
N LEU A 99 15.07 5.36 -0.83
CA LEU A 99 14.58 5.47 0.56
C LEU A 99 13.75 4.25 0.96
N GLY A 100 12.87 3.78 0.08
CA GLY A 100 12.09 2.56 0.28
C GLY A 100 12.97 1.32 0.40
N ALA A 101 13.97 1.19 -0.46
CA ALA A 101 14.94 0.10 -0.43
C ALA A 101 15.74 0.06 0.87
N LEU A 102 16.26 1.23 1.30
CA LEU A 102 16.96 1.37 2.57
C LEU A 102 16.06 1.01 3.75
N TYR A 103 14.81 1.50 3.76
CA TYR A 103 13.85 1.22 4.83
C TYR A 103 13.49 -0.26 4.92
N LEU A 104 13.18 -0.91 3.79
CA LEU A 104 12.85 -2.34 3.75
C LEU A 104 14.04 -3.20 4.15
N THR A 105 15.24 -2.91 3.63
CA THR A 105 16.46 -3.62 4.03
C THR A 105 16.73 -3.45 5.52
N TYR A 106 16.60 -2.23 6.05
CA TYR A 106 16.72 -1.95 7.48
C TYR A 106 15.73 -2.78 8.32
N LEU A 107 14.45 -2.79 7.93
CA LEU A 107 13.45 -3.61 8.62
C LEU A 107 13.79 -5.10 8.55
N GLY A 108 14.21 -5.58 7.39
CA GLY A 108 14.53 -6.99 7.19
C GLY A 108 15.73 -7.46 8.00
N VAL A 109 16.80 -6.68 8.02
CA VAL A 109 17.98 -6.91 8.87
C VAL A 109 17.57 -6.93 10.35
N ARG A 110 16.74 -5.98 10.78
CA ARG A 110 16.25 -5.94 12.16
C ARG A 110 15.45 -7.16 12.56
N LEU A 111 14.62 -7.70 11.67
CA LEU A 111 13.86 -8.93 11.93
C LEU A 111 14.78 -10.15 12.05
N ILE A 112 15.74 -10.28 11.14
CA ILE A 112 16.72 -11.38 11.19
C ILE A 112 17.55 -11.32 12.47
N LEU A 113 18.08 -10.15 12.83
CA LEU A 113 18.86 -9.98 14.07
C LEU A 113 18.02 -10.26 15.32
N ALA A 114 16.74 -9.91 15.33
CA ALA A 114 15.84 -10.24 16.44
C ALA A 114 15.59 -11.75 16.55
N SER A 115 15.57 -12.47 15.44
CA SER A 115 15.34 -13.93 15.42
C SER A 115 16.44 -14.76 16.07
N PHE A 116 17.63 -14.20 16.27
CA PHE A 116 18.76 -14.86 16.93
C PHE A 116 18.82 -14.63 18.44
N ARG A 117 17.92 -13.81 19.00
CA ARG A 117 17.89 -13.55 20.44
C ARG A 117 17.19 -14.71 21.17
N PRO A 118 17.73 -15.19 22.31
CA PRO A 118 17.11 -16.27 23.09
C PRO A 118 15.66 -15.95 23.46
N ALA A 119 14.78 -16.96 23.41
CA ALA A 119 13.35 -16.80 23.71
C ALA A 119 13.06 -16.21 25.11
N ALA A 120 13.94 -16.45 26.09
CA ALA A 120 13.86 -15.86 27.42
C ALA A 120 14.12 -14.33 27.44
N GLN A 121 14.85 -13.80 26.44
CA GLN A 121 15.05 -12.37 26.21
C GLN A 121 13.99 -11.78 25.25
N ASN A 122 13.11 -12.60 24.65
CA ASN A 122 11.99 -12.12 23.86
C ASN A 122 10.83 -11.59 24.73
N ALA A 123 10.95 -11.72 26.06
CA ALA A 123 10.03 -11.10 27.03
C ALA A 123 10.27 -9.59 27.24
N SER A 124 11.30 -8.96 26.66
CA SER A 124 11.52 -7.50 26.54
C SER A 124 12.90 -7.22 25.89
N PRO A 125 13.18 -6.10 25.19
CA PRO A 125 12.35 -5.15 24.49
C PRO A 125 13.07 -4.57 23.23
N ALA A 126 13.12 -5.29 22.10
CA ALA A 126 13.70 -4.69 20.88
C ALA A 126 12.82 -3.54 20.30
N LEU A 127 11.67 -3.28 20.94
CA LEU A 127 10.90 -2.05 20.97
C LEU A 127 10.47 -1.80 22.44
N THR A 128 11.38 -1.36 23.32
CA THR A 128 11.01 -0.85 24.66
C THR A 128 10.31 0.46 24.47
N LEU A 129 8.99 0.37 24.52
CA LEU A 129 7.95 1.34 24.78
C LEU A 129 6.75 0.55 24.28
N ALA A 130 5.79 0.20 25.13
CA ALA A 130 4.50 -0.31 24.65
C ALA A 130 4.12 0.54 23.41
N PRO A 131 4.05 -0.02 22.18
CA PRO A 131 4.06 0.85 21.02
C PRO A 131 2.87 1.79 21.15
N LYS A 132 3.11 3.10 21.30
CA LYS A 132 2.02 4.07 21.28
C LYS A 132 1.32 3.86 19.94
N GLY A 133 0.00 4.01 19.86
CA GLY A 133 -0.74 3.80 18.59
C GLY A 133 -0.07 4.50 17.39
N TRP A 134 0.55 5.65 17.65
CA TRP A 134 1.40 6.38 16.69
C TRP A 134 2.54 5.56 16.06
N GLN A 135 3.28 4.77 16.83
CA GLN A 135 4.39 3.96 16.29
C GLN A 135 3.88 2.86 15.35
N GLY A 136 2.75 2.24 15.69
CA GLY A 136 2.09 1.26 14.82
C GLY A 136 1.62 1.91 13.51
N TRP A 137 0.95 3.06 13.61
CA TRP A 137 0.54 3.83 12.43
C TRP A 137 1.73 4.22 11.55
N ARG A 138 2.81 4.77 12.12
CA ARG A 138 3.99 5.16 11.36
C ARG A 138 4.66 3.96 10.69
N LEU A 139 4.73 2.82 11.37
CA LEU A 139 5.24 1.58 10.79
C LEU A 139 4.40 1.14 9.59
N GLY A 140 3.06 1.12 9.72
CA GLY A 140 2.17 0.76 8.62
C GLY A 140 2.26 1.71 7.43
N LEU A 141 2.28 3.03 7.70
CA LEU A 141 2.40 4.06 6.68
C LEU A 141 3.71 3.95 5.90
N MET A 142 4.84 3.92 6.60
CA MET A 142 6.16 3.82 5.96
C MET A 142 6.32 2.50 5.22
N THR A 143 5.82 1.39 5.77
CA THR A 143 5.85 0.09 5.08
C THR A 143 5.05 0.15 3.78
N ASN A 144 3.85 0.74 3.79
CA ASN A 144 3.01 0.84 2.60
C ASN A 144 3.59 1.79 1.54
N LEU A 145 4.11 2.95 1.95
CA LEU A 145 4.76 3.90 1.03
C LEU A 145 6.04 3.32 0.42
N ALA A 146 6.82 2.57 1.19
CA ALA A 146 8.03 1.90 0.70
C ALA A 146 7.73 0.62 -0.10
N ASN A 147 6.49 0.15 -0.14
CA ASN A 147 6.15 -1.15 -0.72
C ASN A 147 6.18 -1.09 -2.26
N PRO A 148 7.18 -1.69 -2.94
CA PRO A 148 7.27 -1.62 -4.40
C PRO A 148 6.13 -2.34 -5.10
N LYS A 149 5.53 -3.34 -4.44
CA LYS A 149 4.34 -4.02 -4.92
C LYS A 149 3.14 -3.08 -4.94
N THR A 150 2.92 -2.32 -3.86
CA THR A 150 1.83 -1.34 -3.77
C THR A 150 1.96 -0.31 -4.90
N ALA A 151 3.15 0.25 -5.09
CA ALA A 151 3.43 1.19 -6.18
C ALA A 151 3.10 0.60 -7.57
N ALA A 152 3.63 -0.59 -7.88
CA ALA A 152 3.41 -1.24 -9.17
C ALA A 152 1.93 -1.54 -9.46
N PHE A 153 1.20 -2.05 -8.47
CA PHE A 153 -0.23 -2.32 -8.62
C PHE A 153 -1.03 -1.04 -8.82
N VAL A 154 -0.73 0.05 -8.11
CA VAL A 154 -1.41 1.34 -8.27
C VAL A 154 -1.21 1.88 -9.68
N THR A 155 0.04 1.90 -10.16
CA THR A 155 0.36 2.38 -11.51
C THR A 155 -0.39 1.58 -12.57
N SER A 156 -0.36 0.24 -12.49
CA SER A 156 -1.06 -0.62 -13.44
C SER A 156 -2.58 -0.49 -13.33
N LEU A 157 -3.11 -0.40 -12.11
CA LEU A 157 -4.54 -0.29 -11.85
C LEU A 157 -5.09 0.99 -12.49
N PHE A 158 -4.55 2.16 -12.15
CA PHE A 158 -5.03 3.42 -12.69
C PHE A 158 -4.86 3.49 -14.21
N ALA A 159 -3.74 3.00 -14.76
CA ALA A 159 -3.52 2.98 -16.21
C ALA A 159 -4.52 2.10 -16.98
N THR A 160 -5.04 1.04 -16.36
CA THR A 160 -5.92 0.06 -17.01
C THR A 160 -7.40 0.32 -16.77
N THR A 161 -7.76 0.93 -15.64
CA THR A 161 -9.17 1.11 -15.25
C THR A 161 -9.67 2.54 -15.40
N MET A 162 -8.81 3.57 -15.36
CA MET A 162 -9.32 4.94 -15.42
C MET A 162 -9.79 5.32 -16.83
N PRO A 163 -10.93 6.02 -16.94
CA PRO A 163 -11.32 6.71 -18.17
C PRO A 163 -10.25 7.72 -18.62
N ALA A 164 -10.29 8.14 -19.88
CA ALA A 164 -9.34 9.11 -20.43
C ALA A 164 -9.42 10.49 -19.73
N GLU A 165 -10.63 10.91 -19.34
CA GLU A 165 -10.88 12.17 -18.63
C GLU A 165 -11.68 11.90 -17.35
N PRO A 166 -11.03 11.37 -16.30
CA PRO A 166 -11.72 11.02 -15.07
C PRO A 166 -12.03 12.28 -14.24
N SER A 167 -13.25 12.36 -13.70
CA SER A 167 -13.61 13.43 -12.78
C SER A 167 -12.86 13.31 -11.44
N LEU A 168 -12.68 14.42 -10.72
CA LEU A 168 -12.10 14.40 -9.37
C LEU A 168 -12.87 13.49 -8.41
N GLN A 169 -14.20 13.46 -8.54
CA GLN A 169 -15.06 12.57 -7.75
C GLN A 169 -14.73 11.10 -8.00
N MET A 170 -14.49 10.72 -9.26
CA MET A 170 -14.12 9.36 -9.63
C MET A 170 -12.74 8.97 -9.05
N GLY A 171 -11.77 9.88 -9.10
CA GLY A 171 -10.45 9.69 -8.48
C GLY A 171 -10.51 9.48 -6.97
N LEU A 172 -11.29 10.33 -6.27
CA LEU A 172 -11.51 10.20 -4.82
C LEU A 172 -12.28 8.92 -4.47
N ALA A 173 -13.29 8.56 -5.26
CA ALA A 173 -14.03 7.31 -5.09
C ALA A 173 -13.13 6.09 -5.26
N ALA A 174 -12.26 6.07 -6.28
CA ALA A 174 -11.28 5.02 -6.49
C ALA A 174 -10.32 4.87 -5.29
N ALA A 175 -9.74 5.98 -4.81
CA ALA A 175 -8.90 5.97 -3.61
C ALA A 175 -9.67 5.47 -2.38
N GLY A 176 -10.94 5.87 -2.22
CA GLY A 176 -11.84 5.41 -1.17
C GLY A 176 -12.11 3.90 -1.23
N VAL A 177 -12.36 3.35 -2.42
CA VAL A 177 -12.53 1.90 -2.64
C VAL A 177 -11.26 1.14 -2.24
N MET A 178 -10.08 1.61 -2.68
CA MET A 178 -8.80 1.00 -2.31
C MET A 178 -8.57 1.01 -0.80
N VAL A 179 -8.92 2.11 -0.12
CA VAL A 179 -8.89 2.23 1.34
C VAL A 179 -9.85 1.23 1.99
N GLY A 180 -11.10 1.16 1.53
CA GLY A 180 -12.11 0.25 2.06
C GLY A 180 -11.71 -1.22 1.94
N VAL A 181 -11.24 -1.63 0.76
CA VAL A 181 -10.72 -2.98 0.51
C VAL A 181 -9.52 -3.29 1.41
N SER A 182 -8.57 -2.36 1.54
CA SER A 182 -7.40 -2.53 2.40
C SER A 182 -7.79 -2.64 3.88
N LEU A 183 -8.73 -1.81 4.34
CA LEU A 183 -9.22 -1.82 5.71
C LEU A 183 -9.90 -3.14 6.04
N LEU A 184 -10.77 -3.61 5.14
CA LEU A 184 -11.48 -4.88 5.29
C LEU A 184 -10.49 -6.05 5.37
N TRP A 185 -9.59 -6.15 4.39
CA TRP A 185 -8.64 -7.26 4.31
C TRP A 185 -7.65 -7.27 5.47
N TYR A 186 -6.89 -6.18 5.66
CA TYR A 186 -5.87 -6.17 6.72
C TYR A 186 -6.49 -6.11 8.12
N GLY A 187 -7.70 -5.54 8.26
CA GLY A 187 -8.50 -5.65 9.48
C GLY A 187 -8.81 -7.10 9.80
N ALA A 188 -9.36 -7.86 8.84
CA ALA A 188 -9.63 -9.29 9.02
C ALA A 188 -8.37 -10.08 9.39
N VAL A 189 -7.24 -9.81 8.72
CA VAL A 189 -5.93 -10.39 9.07
C VAL A 189 -5.59 -10.11 10.54
N VAL A 190 -5.71 -8.87 11.01
CA VAL A 190 -5.44 -8.54 12.42
C VAL A 190 -6.37 -9.30 13.37
N PHE A 191 -7.66 -9.43 13.06
CA PHE A 191 -8.60 -10.17 13.90
C PHE A 191 -8.26 -11.67 13.98
N VAL A 192 -7.91 -12.29 12.86
CA VAL A 192 -7.52 -13.71 12.81
C VAL A 192 -6.24 -13.96 13.59
N PHE A 193 -5.21 -13.14 13.34
CA PHE A 193 -3.87 -13.35 13.90
C PHE A 193 -3.70 -12.85 15.34
N ALA A 194 -4.65 -12.06 15.86
CA ALA A 194 -4.71 -11.69 17.27
C ALA A 194 -5.45 -12.69 18.16
N THR A 195 -5.89 -13.84 17.63
CA THR A 195 -6.54 -14.89 18.43
C THR A 195 -5.52 -15.66 19.29
N PRO A 196 -5.90 -16.17 20.48
CA PRO A 196 -4.98 -16.91 21.34
C PRO A 196 -4.33 -18.12 20.66
N VAL A 197 -5.06 -18.80 19.76
CA VAL A 197 -4.58 -19.95 18.98
C VAL A 197 -3.47 -19.53 18.02
N MET A 198 -3.68 -18.45 17.26
CA MET A 198 -2.69 -17.93 16.32
C MET A 198 -1.49 -17.32 17.05
N THR A 199 -1.69 -16.60 18.15
CA THR A 199 -0.59 -16.07 18.97
C THR A 199 0.28 -17.20 19.55
N ARG A 200 -0.30 -18.27 20.09
CA ARG A 200 0.47 -19.42 20.59
C ARG A 200 1.23 -20.16 19.48
N SER A 201 0.65 -20.26 18.30
CA SER A 201 1.33 -20.85 17.13
C SER A 201 2.46 -19.96 16.64
N TYR A 202 2.22 -18.64 16.61
CA TYR A 202 3.22 -17.64 16.26
C TYR A 202 4.42 -17.66 17.21
N THR A 203 4.22 -17.70 18.53
CA THR A 203 5.34 -17.69 19.49
C THR A 203 6.26 -18.91 19.33
N ARG A 204 5.72 -20.07 18.94
CA ARG A 204 6.52 -21.27 18.63
C ARG A 204 7.35 -21.11 17.35
N MET A 205 6.87 -20.33 16.40
CA MET A 205 7.47 -20.15 15.08
C MET A 205 8.10 -18.76 14.87
N THR A 206 8.16 -17.92 15.90
CA THR A 206 8.47 -16.50 15.74
C THR A 206 9.84 -16.26 15.12
N ALA A 207 10.83 -17.09 15.44
CA ALA A 207 12.16 -16.98 14.84
C ALA A 207 12.13 -17.30 13.35
N LEU A 208 11.37 -18.33 12.94
CA LEU A 208 11.19 -18.67 11.53
C LEU A 208 10.39 -17.59 10.78
N ILE A 209 9.30 -17.08 11.37
CA ILE A 209 8.48 -16.04 10.77
C ILE A 209 9.27 -14.74 10.62
N ASP A 210 10.03 -14.32 11.63
CA ASP A 210 10.88 -13.13 11.56
C ASP A 210 11.99 -13.30 10.51
N ARG A 211 12.58 -14.50 10.37
CA ARG A 211 13.55 -14.80 9.29
C ARG A 211 12.94 -14.75 7.91
N ILE A 212 11.75 -15.34 7.71
CA ILE A 212 11.04 -15.32 6.43
C ILE A 212 10.66 -13.89 6.07
N ALA A 213 9.97 -13.17 6.97
CA ALA A 213 9.58 -11.78 6.76
C ALA A 213 10.81 -10.88 6.53
N GLY A 214 11.87 -11.09 7.31
CA GLY A 214 13.11 -10.33 7.17
C GLY A 214 13.82 -10.58 5.84
N SER A 215 13.89 -11.84 5.41
CA SER A 215 14.46 -12.21 4.10
C SER A 215 13.64 -11.61 2.96
N ILE A 216 12.31 -11.68 3.05
CA ILE A 216 11.40 -11.07 2.07
C ILE A 216 11.62 -9.56 1.99
N PHE A 217 11.77 -8.86 3.12
CA PHE A 217 12.00 -7.41 3.12
C PHE A 217 13.35 -7.04 2.54
N ILE A 218 14.42 -7.78 2.84
CA ILE A 218 15.74 -7.57 2.22
C ILE A 218 15.65 -7.83 0.71
N LEU A 219 14.99 -8.91 0.28
CA LEU A 219 14.81 -9.21 -1.15
C LEU A 219 14.01 -8.12 -1.87
N PHE A 220 12.94 -7.61 -1.26
CA PHE A 220 12.19 -6.48 -1.83
C PHE A 220 13.03 -5.20 -1.85
N GLY A 221 13.80 -4.91 -0.79
CA GLY A 221 14.69 -3.76 -0.74
C GLY A 221 15.79 -3.83 -1.81
N ALA A 222 16.42 -4.99 -1.97
CA ALA A 222 17.42 -5.23 -3.01
C ALA A 222 16.82 -5.14 -4.40
N LYS A 223 15.66 -5.78 -4.64
CA LYS A 223 14.94 -5.65 -5.92
C LYS A 223 14.64 -4.19 -6.24
N LEU A 224 14.11 -3.44 -5.27
CA LEU A 224 13.75 -2.04 -5.46
C LEU A 224 14.97 -1.14 -5.75
N ALA A 225 16.14 -1.44 -5.18
CA ALA A 225 17.39 -0.74 -5.47
C ALA A 225 17.97 -1.10 -6.85
N LEU A 226 17.75 -2.32 -7.32
CA LEU A 226 18.30 -2.83 -8.58
C LEU A 226 17.39 -2.64 -9.79
N ASP A 227 16.08 -2.42 -9.58
CA ASP A 227 15.14 -2.06 -10.65
C ASP A 227 15.60 -0.76 -11.31
N ARG A 228 15.86 -0.81 -12.62
CA ARG A 228 16.30 0.34 -13.42
C ARG A 228 15.12 1.24 -13.76
#